data_AF-X1BWJ9-F1
#
_entry.id   AF-X1BWJ9-F1
#
_cell.length_a   1.000
_cell.length_b   1.000
_cell.length_c   1.000
_cell.angle_alpha   90.00
_cell.angle_beta   90.00
_cell.angle_gamma   90.00
#
_symmetry.space_group_name_H-M   'P 1'
#
loop_
_entity.id
_entity.type
_entity.pdbx_description
1 polymer ?
#
loop_
_entity_poly.entity_id
_entity_poly.type
_entity_poly.pdbx_seq_one_letter_code
_entity_poly.pdbx_strand_id
1 'polypeptide(L)'
;MKYAAHSMMWTATFTEKDLGLFDRLKRMGFDGLEIFLNHPESLPMEKIKEKMNETGMGCTLSVGLGKEQNLISPDRGARDAGVAFLKEGVDVACELGSDVVSG
;
A
#
# COMPACT_ATOMS: atom_id res chain seq x y z
N MET A 1 -7.87 -14.45 -11.91
CA MET A 1 -6.54 -14.32 -11.29
C MET A 1 -5.95 -13.00 -11.77
N LYS A 2 -5.38 -12.18 -10.88
CA LYS A 2 -4.80 -10.87 -11.18
C LYS A 2 -3.28 -10.93 -10.98
N TYR A 3 -2.51 -10.23 -11.80
CA TYR A 3 -1.07 -10.09 -11.71
C TYR A 3 -0.70 -8.65 -11.37
N ALA A 4 -0.06 -8.43 -10.23
CA ALA A 4 0.38 -7.13 -9.77
C ALA A 4 1.91 -7.08 -9.58
N ALA A 5 2.46 -5.88 -9.58
CA ALA A 5 3.87 -5.64 -9.31
C ALA A 5 4.02 -4.91 -7.97
N HIS A 6 4.98 -5.32 -7.15
CA HIS A 6 5.29 -4.70 -5.86
C HIS A 6 6.10 -3.39 -6.03
N SER A 7 5.69 -2.31 -5.35
CA SER A 7 6.28 -0.97 -5.51
C SER A 7 7.76 -0.87 -5.14
N MET A 8 8.22 -1.69 -4.18
CA MET A 8 9.64 -1.75 -3.77
C MET A 8 10.62 -2.22 -4.86
N MET A 9 10.14 -2.69 -6.02
CA MET A 9 11.00 -2.85 -7.20
C MET A 9 11.52 -1.52 -7.75
N TRP A 10 10.90 -0.39 -7.39
CA TRP A 10 11.27 0.95 -7.87
C TRP A 10 11.50 1.96 -6.75
N THR A 11 10.75 1.91 -5.65
CA THR A 11 10.85 2.89 -4.55
C THR A 11 10.58 2.27 -3.19
N ALA A 12 11.34 2.69 -2.18
CA ALA A 12 11.12 2.28 -0.79
C ALA A 12 9.95 3.05 -0.13
N THR A 13 9.66 4.26 -0.61
CA THR A 13 8.57 5.11 -0.11
C THR A 13 7.78 5.60 -1.31
N PHE A 14 6.53 5.16 -1.43
CA PHE A 14 5.68 5.55 -2.55
C PHE A 14 5.17 6.97 -2.35
N THR A 15 5.44 7.84 -3.32
CA THR A 15 5.04 9.26 -3.31
C THR A 15 4.42 9.65 -4.65
N GLU A 16 4.04 10.91 -4.80
CA GLU A 16 3.50 11.41 -6.07
C GLU A 16 4.43 11.22 -7.27
N LYS A 17 5.75 11.19 -7.04
CA LYS A 17 6.75 10.99 -8.08
C LYS A 17 6.65 9.60 -8.72
N ASP A 18 6.04 8.65 -8.01
CA ASP A 18 5.96 7.24 -8.38
C ASP A 18 4.64 6.88 -9.08
N LEU A 19 3.71 7.85 -9.21
CA LEU A 19 2.39 7.64 -9.85
C LEU A 19 2.49 7.15 -11.31
N GLY A 20 3.59 7.47 -12.00
CA GLY A 20 3.85 6.98 -13.35
C GLY A 20 4.04 5.45 -13.44
N LEU A 21 4.17 4.76 -12.30
CA LEU A 21 4.21 3.30 -12.26
C LEU A 21 2.90 2.67 -12.71
N PHE A 22 1.74 3.30 -12.44
CA PHE A 22 0.46 2.83 -12.96
C PHE A 22 0.47 2.77 -14.49
N ASP A 23 0.88 3.85 -15.16
CA ASP A 23 0.93 3.87 -16.63
C ASP A 23 1.94 2.84 -17.18
N ARG A 24 3.10 2.74 -16.52
CA ARG A 24 4.15 1.80 -16.92
C ARG A 24 3.69 0.35 -16.83
N LEU A 25 3.10 -0.03 -15.69
CA LEU A 25 2.65 -1.40 -15.44
C LEU A 25 1.46 -1.77 -16.30
N LYS A 26 0.54 -0.83 -16.56
CA LYS A 26 -0.56 -1.03 -17.50
C LYS A 26 -0.05 -1.37 -18.90
N ARG A 27 0.96 -0.63 -19.40
CA ARG A 27 1.60 -0.92 -20.71
C ARG A 27 2.30 -2.27 -20.75
N MET A 28 2.73 -2.78 -19.60
CA MET A 28 3.36 -4.11 -19.48
C MET A 28 2.34 -5.25 -19.34
N GLY A 29 1.04 -4.94 -19.18
CA GLY A 29 -0.02 -5.94 -19.07
C GLY A 29 -0.33 -6.40 -17.63
N PHE A 30 0.12 -5.67 -16.61
CA PHE A 30 -0.28 -5.94 -15.23
C PHE A 30 -1.72 -5.46 -14.95
N ASP A 31 -2.36 -6.13 -14.00
CA ASP A 31 -3.70 -5.81 -13.52
C ASP A 31 -3.68 -4.79 -12.37
N GLY A 32 -2.55 -4.66 -11.66
CA GLY A 32 -2.45 -3.79 -10.50
C GLY A 32 -1.04 -3.46 -10.04
N LEU A 33 -0.97 -2.55 -9.07
CA LEU A 33 0.23 -2.18 -8.32
C LEU A 33 0.00 -2.52 -6.84
N GLU A 34 0.93 -3.25 -6.22
CA GLU A 34 0.94 -3.45 -4.78
C GLU A 34 1.86 -2.41 -4.14
N ILE A 35 1.29 -1.52 -3.33
CA ILE A 35 2.03 -0.43 -2.69
C ILE A 35 2.45 -0.87 -1.28
N PHE A 36 3.77 -0.83 -1.03
CA PHE A 36 4.29 -0.96 0.33
C PHE A 36 3.95 0.29 1.16
N LEU A 37 3.04 0.13 2.11
CA LEU A 37 2.51 1.16 2.98
C LEU A 37 3.36 1.27 4.25
N ASN A 38 4.35 2.15 4.21
CA ASN A 38 5.22 2.41 5.36
C ASN A 38 4.75 3.60 6.21
N HIS A 39 4.17 4.62 5.55
CA HIS A 39 3.72 5.88 6.15
C HIS A 39 2.34 6.26 5.58
N PRO A 40 1.25 5.71 6.14
CA PRO A 40 -0.12 5.93 5.65
C PRO A 40 -0.47 7.42 5.46
N GLU A 41 -0.03 8.26 6.38
CA GLU A 41 -0.28 9.70 6.42
C GLU A 41 0.34 10.47 5.24
N SER A 42 1.34 9.88 4.58
CA SER A 42 2.07 10.50 3.47
C SER A 42 1.63 10.00 2.10
N LEU A 43 0.72 9.03 2.05
CA LEU A 43 0.33 8.40 0.80
C LEU A 43 -0.56 9.36 -0.02
N PRO A 44 -0.26 9.60 -1.31
CA PRO A 44 -1.02 10.55 -2.14
C PRO A 44 -2.34 9.95 -2.61
N MET A 45 -3.27 9.71 -1.68
CA MET A 45 -4.51 8.96 -1.85
C MET A 45 -5.33 9.38 -3.07
N GLU A 46 -5.66 10.68 -3.17
CA GLU A 46 -6.49 11.19 -4.25
C GLU A 46 -5.85 10.97 -5.63
N LYS A 47 -4.54 11.19 -5.73
CA LYS A 47 -3.82 10.98 -7.00
C LYS A 47 -3.71 9.50 -7.35
N ILE A 48 -3.62 8.60 -6.36
CA ILE A 48 -3.67 7.16 -6.61
C ILE A 48 -5.03 6.79 -7.20
N LYS A 49 -6.14 7.26 -6.61
CA LYS A 49 -7.49 7.03 -7.14
C LYS A 49 -7.65 7.56 -8.56
N GLU A 50 -7.12 8.75 -8.86
CA GLU A 50 -7.08 9.30 -10.22
C GLU A 50 -6.35 8.36 -11.19
N LYS A 51 -5.14 7.91 -10.85
CA LYS A 51 -4.38 6.97 -11.69
C LYS A 51 -5.08 5.62 -11.86
N MET A 52 -5.72 5.09 -10.83
CA MET A 52 -6.52 3.87 -10.91
C MET A 52 -7.68 4.02 -11.91
N ASN A 53 -8.40 5.14 -11.85
CA ASN A 53 -9.49 5.45 -12.78
C ASN A 53 -8.99 5.63 -14.22
N GLU A 54 -7.87 6.34 -14.43
CA GLU A 54 -7.30 6.56 -15.77
C GLU A 54 -6.79 5.26 -16.43
N THR A 55 -6.16 4.39 -15.66
CA THR A 55 -5.48 3.19 -16.19
C THR A 55 -6.34 1.92 -16.13
N GLY A 56 -7.41 1.95 -15.32
CA GLY A 56 -8.21 0.78 -14.97
C GLY A 56 -7.42 -0.28 -14.19
N MET A 57 -6.31 0.11 -13.55
CA MET A 57 -5.52 -0.79 -12.70
C MET A 57 -6.05 -0.81 -11.27
N GLY A 58 -5.94 -1.97 -10.63
CA GLY A 58 -6.15 -2.10 -9.19
C GLY A 58 -4.97 -1.62 -8.36
N CYS A 59 -5.22 -1.39 -7.08
CA CYS A 59 -4.19 -1.14 -6.08
C CYS A 59 -4.42 -2.10 -4.91
N THR A 60 -3.35 -2.75 -4.43
CA THR A 60 -3.35 -3.50 -3.16
C THR A 60 -2.27 -2.93 -2.24
N LEU A 61 -2.32 -3.27 -0.95
CA LEU A 61 -1.37 -2.76 0.04
C LEU A 61 -0.61 -3.92 0.69
N SER A 62 0.68 -3.71 0.89
CA SER A 62 1.51 -4.53 1.77
C SER A 62 2.06 -3.67 2.90
N VAL A 63 2.23 -4.23 4.09
CA VAL A 63 2.78 -3.53 5.26
C VAL A 63 3.93 -4.30 5.87
N GLY A 64 4.81 -3.60 6.58
CA GLY A 64 5.84 -4.21 7.41
C GLY A 64 5.72 -3.69 8.84
N LEU A 65 5.77 -4.59 9.83
CA LEU A 65 5.73 -4.19 11.23
C LEU A 65 7.16 -4.07 11.79
N GLY A 66 7.51 -2.86 12.22
CA GLY A 66 8.78 -2.60 12.88
C GLY A 66 8.80 -3.03 14.35
N LYS A 67 9.93 -2.78 15.02
CA LYS A 67 10.10 -3.08 16.45
C LYS A 67 9.01 -2.44 17.32
N GLU A 68 8.64 -1.20 17.03
CA GLU A 68 7.64 -0.42 17.76
C GLU A 68 6.20 -0.84 17.43
N GLN A 69 5.97 -1.66 16.40
CA GLN A 69 4.66 -2.19 16.02
C GLN A 69 4.59 -3.72 16.16
N ASN A 70 5.54 -4.32 16.89
CA ASN A 70 5.65 -5.76 16.98
C ASN A 70 4.50 -6.38 17.79
N LEU A 71 3.59 -7.07 17.10
CA LEU A 71 2.40 -7.72 17.68
C LEU A 71 2.70 -8.85 18.66
N ILE A 72 3.90 -9.43 18.61
CA ILE A 72 4.34 -10.49 19.53
C ILE A 72 5.36 -9.98 20.57
N SER A 73 5.49 -8.65 20.70
CA SER A 73 6.35 -8.03 21.71
C SER A 73 5.85 -8.32 23.13
N PRO A 74 6.74 -8.50 24.13
CA PRO A 74 6.34 -8.51 25.54
C PRO A 74 5.78 -7.15 25.98
N ASP A 75 6.21 -6.06 25.35
CA ASP A 75 5.69 -4.72 25.62
C ASP A 75 4.28 -4.55 25.03
N ARG A 76 3.35 -4.13 25.89
CA ARG A 76 1.98 -3.83 25.48
C ARG A 76 1.91 -2.61 24.56
N GLY A 77 2.75 -1.60 24.78
CA GLY A 77 2.76 -0.39 23.95
C GLY A 77 3.02 -0.71 22.48
N ALA A 78 4.04 -1.53 22.21
CA ALA A 78 4.34 -1.99 20.85
C ALA A 78 3.19 -2.79 20.19
N ARG A 79 2.48 -3.62 20.96
CA ARG A 79 1.32 -4.38 20.44
C ARG A 79 0.15 -3.46 20.11
N ASP A 80 -0.17 -2.53 21.02
CA ASP A 80 -1.26 -1.57 20.83
C ASP A 80 -0.97 -0.67 19.61
N ALA A 81 0.28 -0.23 19.43
CA ALA A 81 0.74 0.51 18.26
C ALA A 81 0.65 -0.30 16.96
N GLY A 82 1.02 -1.59 16.98
CA GLY A 82 0.88 -2.47 15.82
C GLY A 82 -0.56 -2.68 15.39
N VAL A 83 -1.49 -2.87 16.34
CA VAL A 83 -2.93 -2.96 16.03
C VAL A 83 -3.45 -1.65 15.46
N ALA A 84 -3.05 -0.49 16.00
CA ALA A 84 -3.45 0.81 15.48
C ALA A 84 -2.99 1.00 14.03
N PHE A 85 -1.72 0.70 13.75
CA PHE A 85 -1.14 0.80 12.41
C PHE A 85 -1.83 -0.12 11.40
N LEU A 86 -2.11 -1.38 11.77
CA LEU A 86 -2.83 -2.30 10.88
C LEU A 86 -4.26 -1.83 10.58
N LYS A 87 -4.96 -1.23 11.55
CA LYS A 87 -6.29 -0.66 11.32
C LYS A 87 -6.23 0.50 10.33
N GLU A 88 -5.25 1.38 10.48
CA GLU A 88 -5.02 2.47 9.52
C GLU A 88 -4.73 1.92 8.12
N GLY A 89 -3.92 0.86 8.00
CA GLY A 89 -3.71 0.17 6.73
C GLY A 89 -4.99 -0.40 6.11
N VAL A 90 -5.90 -0.93 6.94
CA VAL A 90 -7.24 -1.39 6.49
C VAL A 90 -8.09 -0.21 6.03
N ASP A 91 -8.08 0.91 6.73
CA ASP A 91 -8.83 2.11 6.36
C ASP A 91 -8.34 2.65 4.99
N VAL A 92 -7.02 2.72 4.78
CA VAL A 92 -6.41 3.08 3.49
C VAL A 92 -6.82 2.09 2.39
N ALA A 93 -6.81 0.78 2.67
CA ALA A 93 -7.24 -0.24 1.71
C ALA A 93 -8.70 -0.04 1.30
N CYS A 94 -9.59 0.19 2.27
CA CYS A 94 -11.01 0.44 2.02
C CYS A 94 -11.21 1.68 1.14
N GLU A 95 -10.47 2.74 1.43
CA GLU A 95 -10.55 4.00 0.69
C GLU A 95 -10.04 3.88 -0.75
N LEU A 96 -9.05 3.02 -1.00
CA LEU A 96 -8.58 2.67 -2.35
C LEU A 96 -9.43 1.60 -3.05
N GLY A 97 -10.45 1.06 -2.39
CA GLY A 97 -11.25 -0.06 -2.92
C GLY A 97 -10.47 -1.37 -3.04
N SER A 98 -9.39 -1.52 -2.28
CA SER A 98 -8.63 -2.76 -2.14
C SER A 98 -9.36 -3.71 -1.19
N ASP A 99 -9.36 -5.00 -1.53
CA ASP A 99 -9.86 -6.09 -0.70
C ASP A 99 -8.73 -6.81 0.08
N VAL A 100 -7.48 -6.35 -0.07
CA VAL A 100 -6.30 -7.01 0.50
C VAL A 100 -5.36 -5.99 1.17
N VAL A 101 -4.94 -6.36 2.40
CA VAL A 101 -3.73 -5.88 3.09
C VAL A 101 -2.88 -7.11 3.38
N SER A 102 -1.63 -7.14 2.88
CA SER A 102 -0.66 -8.24 3.02
C SER A 102 0.58 -7.78 3.82
N GLY A 103 1.51 -8.69 4.13
CA GLY A 103 2.76 -8.37 4.83
C GLY A 103 3.52 -9.60 5.31
#